data_AF-A0A2V6D6A7-F1
#
_entry.id   AF-A0A2V6D6A7-F1
#
_cell.length_a   1.000
_cell.length_b   1.000
_cell.length_c   1.000
_cell.angle_alpha   90.00
_cell.angle_beta   90.00
_cell.angle_gamma   90.00
#
_symmetry.space_group_name_H-M   'P 1'
#
loop_
_entity.id
_entity.type
_entity.pdbx_description
1 polymer ?
#
loop_
_entity_poly.entity_id
_entity_poly.type
_entity_poly.pdbx_seq_one_letter_code
_entity_poly.pdbx_strand_id
1 'polypeptide(L)'
;MIARFFIAIGAPLVAFVRYLGEVVLLAADTFRATFTHRLRWRLFLEQIVEIGLLSQLVVIVTGGFTGAVFAAQTYFQFNKIGMGSATGAVVSVAICRELAP
;
A
#
# COMPACT_ATOMS: atom_id res chain seq x y z
N MET A 1 40.33 -3.82 18.61
CA MET A 1 39.48 -2.71 18.10
C MET A 1 38.66 -3.16 16.87
N ILE A 2 39.30 -3.77 15.86
CA ILE A 2 38.66 -4.29 14.63
C ILE A 2 37.52 -5.30 14.91
N ALA A 3 37.70 -6.28 15.81
CA ALA A 3 36.65 -7.25 16.11
C ALA A 3 35.38 -6.64 16.73
N ARG A 4 35.51 -5.60 17.56
CA ARG A 4 34.35 -4.89 18.15
C ARG A 4 33.58 -4.10 17.11
N PHE A 5 34.26 -3.59 16.08
CA PHE A 5 33.64 -2.91 14.95
C PHE A 5 32.81 -3.89 14.10
N PHE A 6 33.35 -5.07 13.77
CA PHE A 6 32.60 -6.09 13.04
C PHE A 6 31.40 -6.63 13.84
N ILE A 7 31.53 -6.82 15.15
CA ILE A 7 30.41 -7.27 16.00
C ILE A 7 29.34 -6.18 16.11
N ALA A 8 29.72 -4.91 16.22
CA ALA A 8 28.77 -3.80 16.30
C ALA A 8 27.93 -3.65 15.02
N ILE A 9 28.50 -3.99 13.85
CA ILE A 9 27.78 -3.97 12.57
C ILE A 9 27.01 -5.28 12.32
N GLY A 10 27.57 -6.42 12.73
CA GLY A 10 26.94 -7.74 12.55
C GLY A 10 25.73 -7.98 13.45
N ALA A 11 25.76 -7.48 14.69
CA ALA A 11 24.67 -7.65 15.65
C ALA A 11 23.30 -7.13 15.16
N PRO A 12 23.16 -5.89 14.64
CA PRO A 12 21.87 -5.41 14.13
C PRO A 12 21.41 -6.18 12.89
N LEU A 13 22.33 -6.60 12.03
CA LEU A 13 22.00 -7.41 10.85
C LEU A 13 21.42 -8.77 11.25
N VAL A 14 22.06 -9.46 12.20
CA VAL A 14 21.59 -10.75 12.71
C VAL A 14 20.26 -10.59 13.45
N ALA A 15 20.10 -9.52 14.24
CA ALA A 15 18.84 -9.22 14.91
C ALA A 15 17.70 -8.95 13.91
N PHE A 16 17.97 -8.23 12.84
CA PHE A 16 17.00 -7.99 11.76
C PHE A 16 16.57 -9.29 11.07
N VAL A 17 17.52 -10.15 10.70
CA VAL A 17 17.22 -11.45 10.08
C VAL A 17 16.41 -12.34 11.01
N ARG A 18 16.74 -12.35 12.30
CA ARG A 18 15.98 -13.10 13.31
C ARG A 18 14.55 -12.58 13.43
N TYR A 19 14.36 -11.27 13.56
CA TYR A 19 13.04 -10.65 13.61
C TYR A 19 12.22 -10.98 12.37
N LEU A 20 12.84 -10.91 11.18
CA LEU A 20 12.18 -11.26 9.92
C LEU A 20 11.75 -12.73 9.91
N GLY A 21 12.58 -13.64 10.42
CA GLY A 21 12.22 -15.05 10.60
C GLY A 21 11.03 -15.24 11.54
N GLU A 22 11.00 -14.54 12.67
CA GLU A 22 9.89 -14.59 13.64
C GLU A 22 8.58 -14.07 13.01
N VAL A 23 8.64 -12.99 12.23
CA VAL A 23 7.48 -12.45 11.48
C VAL A 23 6.98 -13.44 10.42
N VAL A 24 7.89 -14.08 9.67
CA VAL A 24 7.51 -15.07 8.64
C VAL A 24 6.84 -16.29 9.27
N LEU A 25 7.34 -16.78 10.41
CA LEU A 25 6.73 -17.90 11.13
C LEU A 25 5.33 -17.53 11.64
N LEU A 26 5.18 -16.35 12.24
CA LEU A 26 3.87 -15.86 12.69
C LEU A 26 2.88 -15.72 11.53
N ALA A 27 3.31 -15.20 10.39
CA ALA A 27 2.48 -15.07 9.20
C ALA A 27 2.05 -16.45 8.66
N ALA A 28 2.97 -17.42 8.61
CA ALA A 28 2.67 -18.78 8.18
C ALA A 28 1.67 -19.48 9.11
N ASP A 29 1.84 -19.35 10.43
CA ASP A 29 0.93 -19.93 11.42
C ASP A 29 -0.45 -19.26 11.36
N THR A 30 -0.50 -17.94 11.18
CA THR A 30 -1.76 -17.19 11.01
C THR A 30 -2.50 -17.60 9.73
N PHE A 31 -1.78 -17.75 8.62
CA PHE A 31 -2.35 -18.20 7.36
C PHE A 31 -2.90 -19.63 7.49
N ARG A 32 -2.14 -20.56 8.08
CA ARG A 32 -2.60 -21.94 8.37
C ARG A 32 -3.84 -21.95 9.26
N ALA A 33 -3.88 -21.13 10.30
CA ALA A 33 -5.02 -21.02 11.21
C ALA A 33 -6.28 -20.51 10.49
N THR A 34 -6.12 -19.62 9.51
CA THR A 34 -7.23 -19.06 8.72
C THR A 34 -7.99 -20.15 7.94
N PHE A 35 -7.30 -21.18 7.43
CA PHE A 35 -7.94 -22.29 6.69
C PHE A 35 -8.32 -23.48 7.57
N THR A 36 -7.65 -23.66 8.72
CA THR A 36 -7.88 -24.83 9.59
C THR A 36 -9.01 -24.58 10.58
N HIS A 37 -9.16 -23.35 11.07
CA HIS A 37 -10.17 -23.00 12.06
C HIS A 37 -11.38 -22.33 11.42
N ARG A 38 -12.59 -22.58 11.93
CA ARG A 38 -13.81 -21.86 11.52
C ARG A 38 -13.63 -20.35 11.74
N LEU A 39 -13.81 -19.58 10.68
CA LEU A 39 -13.74 -18.12 10.70
C LEU A 39 -14.87 -17.55 11.57
N ARG A 40 -14.53 -16.67 12.51
CA ARG A 40 -15.51 -15.98 13.35
C ARG A 40 -16.03 -14.76 12.60
N TRP A 41 -17.07 -14.94 11.80
CA TRP A 41 -17.64 -13.91 10.92
C TRP A 41 -17.91 -12.57 11.60
N ARG A 42 -18.38 -12.58 12.85
CA ARG A 42 -18.59 -11.35 13.61
C ARG A 42 -17.31 -10.52 13.76
N LEU A 43 -16.23 -11.14 14.23
CA LEU A 43 -14.93 -10.48 14.40
C LEU A 43 -14.34 -10.04 13.06
N PHE A 44 -14.50 -10.88 12.02
CA PHE A 44 -14.06 -10.54 10.68
C PHE A 44 -14.76 -9.29 10.12
N LEU A 45 -16.09 -9.21 10.28
CA LEU A 45 -16.85 -8.04 9.86
C LEU A 45 -16.52 -6.79 10.68
N GLU A 46 -16.32 -6.94 12.00
CA GLU A 46 -15.86 -5.85 12.86
C GLU A 46 -14.51 -5.28 12.35
N GLN A 47 -13.57 -6.15 11.96
CA GLN A 47 -12.29 -5.72 11.37
C GLN A 47 -12.42 -5.06 9.99
N ILE A 48 -13.34 -5.53 9.13
CA ILE A 48 -13.63 -4.87 7.85
C ILE A 48 -14.19 -3.46 8.07
N VAL A 49 -15.10 -3.29 9.04
CA VAL A 49 -15.66 -1.97 9.35
C VAL A 49 -14.57 -1.06 9.91
N GLU A 50 -13.77 -1.55 10.85
CA GLU A 50 -12.72 -0.77 11.49
C GLU A 50 -11.63 -0.33 10.51
N ILE A 51 -11.11 -1.24 9.67
CA ILE A 51 -10.04 -0.93 8.73
C ILE A 51 -10.58 -0.29 7.45
N GLY A 52 -11.68 -0.81 6.93
CA GLY A 52 -12.24 -0.43 5.63
C GLY A 52 -13.11 0.82 5.68
N LEU A 53 -14.09 0.89 6.59
CA LEU A 53 -15.02 2.01 6.64
C LEU A 53 -14.36 3.26 7.25
N LEU A 54 -13.60 3.11 8.33
CA LEU A 54 -12.95 4.26 8.98
C LEU A 54 -11.87 4.92 8.10
N SER A 55 -11.30 4.19 7.14
CA SER A 55 -10.31 4.75 6.20
C SER A 55 -10.92 5.47 4.99
N GLN A 56 -12.24 5.35 4.75
CA GLN A 56 -12.90 5.91 3.54
C GLN A 56 -12.71 7.41 3.37
N LEU A 57 -12.78 8.18 4.46
CA LEU A 57 -12.62 9.63 4.40
C LEU A 57 -11.27 10.02 3.79
N VAL A 58 -10.19 9.37 4.25
CA VAL A 58 -8.83 9.64 3.78
C VAL A 58 -8.69 9.21 2.32
N VAL A 59 -9.23 8.05 1.94
CA VAL A 59 -9.19 7.55 0.56
C VAL A 59 -9.91 8.51 -0.40
N ILE A 60 -11.11 8.97 -0.05
CA ILE A 60 -11.91 9.87 -0.89
C ILE A 60 -11.23 11.23 -1.02
N VAL A 61 -10.75 11.80 0.08
CA VAL A 61 -10.10 13.11 0.08
C VAL A 61 -8.80 13.05 -0.72
N THR A 62 -7.88 12.15 -0.36
CA THR A 62 -6.57 12.05 -1.01
C THR A 62 -6.70 11.65 -2.48
N GLY A 63 -7.54 10.66 -2.80
CA GLY A 63 -7.77 10.22 -4.19
C GLY A 63 -8.45 11.29 -5.02
N GLY A 64 -9.46 11.98 -4.47
CA GLY A 64 -10.17 13.07 -5.14
C GLY A 64 -9.25 14.24 -5.49
N PHE A 65 -8.45 14.72 -4.53
CA PHE A 65 -7.50 15.81 -4.79
C PHE A 65 -6.38 15.39 -5.74
N THR A 66 -5.80 14.20 -5.57
CA THR A 66 -4.75 13.69 -6.47
C THR A 66 -5.26 13.58 -7.90
N GLY A 67 -6.46 13.03 -8.09
CA GLY A 67 -7.09 12.91 -9.39
C GLY A 67 -7.41 14.27 -10.03
N ALA A 68 -7.95 15.22 -9.26
CA ALA A 68 -8.28 16.55 -9.75
C ALA A 68 -7.04 17.33 -10.22
N VAL A 69 -5.96 17.30 -9.42
CA VAL A 69 -4.70 17.97 -9.76
C VAL A 69 -4.07 17.33 -11.00
N PHE A 70 -4.04 16.02 -11.07
CA PHE A 70 -3.48 15.30 -12.21
C PHE A 70 -4.29 15.52 -13.50
N ALA A 71 -5.62 15.56 -13.42
CA ALA A 71 -6.48 15.86 -14.55
C ALA A 71 -6.27 17.28 -15.08
N ALA A 72 -6.20 18.28 -14.20
CA ALA A 72 -5.96 19.67 -14.58
C ALA A 72 -4.58 19.83 -15.27
N GLN A 73 -3.53 19.24 -14.71
CA GLN A 73 -2.19 19.29 -15.29
C GLN A 73 -2.13 18.60 -16.67
N THR A 74 -2.75 17.42 -16.79
CA THR A 74 -2.79 16.68 -18.06
C THR A 74 -3.54 17.50 -19.12
N TYR A 75 -4.68 18.11 -18.76
CA TYR A 75 -5.44 18.95 -19.68
C TYR A 75 -4.60 20.12 -20.22
N PHE A 76 -3.92 20.86 -19.35
CA PHE A 76 -3.11 22.00 -19.80
C PHE A 76 -1.96 21.60 -20.72
N GLN A 77 -1.39 20.42 -20.55
CA GLN A 77 -0.33 19.91 -21.41
C GLN A 77 -0.86 19.36 -22.74
N PHE A 78 -1.96 18.63 -22.72
CA PHE A 78 -2.57 18.05 -23.91
C PHE A 78 -3.26 19.11 -24.78
N ASN A 79 -3.82 20.15 -24.16
CA ASN A 79 -4.43 21.26 -24.89
C ASN A 79 -3.39 22.06 -25.69
N LYS A 80 -2.14 22.19 -25.20
CA LYS A 80 -1.05 22.86 -25.93
C LYS A 80 -0.67 22.17 -27.25
N ILE A 81 -0.92 20.86 -27.36
CA ILE A 81 -0.63 20.05 -28.55
C ILE A 81 -1.90 19.70 -29.34
N GLY A 82 -3.04 20.35 -29.05
CA GLY A 82 -4.31 20.13 -29.74
C GLY A 82 -5.02 18.80 -29.39
N MET A 83 -4.58 18.10 -28.34
CA MET A 83 -5.10 16.79 -27.92
C MET A 83 -5.96 16.85 -26.64
N GLY A 84 -6.65 17.98 -26.39
CA GLY A 84 -7.45 18.18 -25.17
C GLY A 84 -8.51 17.09 -24.93
N SER A 85 -9.08 16.50 -25.99
CA SER A 85 -10.06 15.42 -25.93
C SER A 85 -9.49 14.07 -25.45
N ALA A 86 -8.18 13.85 -25.59
CA ALA A 86 -7.52 12.62 -25.15
C ALA A 86 -7.20 12.63 -23.64
N THR A 87 -7.33 13.78 -22.97
CA THR A 87 -6.99 13.96 -21.55
C THR A 87 -7.66 12.93 -20.65
N GLY A 88 -8.97 12.71 -20.82
CA GLY A 88 -9.72 11.77 -19.97
C GLY A 88 -9.21 10.33 -20.07
N ALA A 89 -8.97 9.86 -21.29
CA ALA A 89 -8.46 8.51 -21.52
C ALA A 89 -7.07 8.31 -20.89
N VAL A 90 -6.17 9.29 -21.04
CA VAL A 90 -4.82 9.24 -20.46
C VAL A 90 -4.88 9.28 -18.93
N VAL A 91 -5.72 10.15 -18.36
CA VAL A 91 -5.87 10.29 -16.92
C VAL A 91 -6.40 8.99 -16.30
N SER A 92 -7.44 8.39 -16.89
CA SER A 92 -7.99 7.12 -16.40
C SER A 92 -6.97 5.99 -16.43
N VAL A 93 -6.22 5.84 -17.53
CA VAL A 93 -5.18 4.80 -17.64
C VAL A 93 -4.06 5.01 -16.62
N ALA A 94 -3.57 6.24 -16.49
CA ALA A 94 -2.50 6.54 -15.55
C ALA A 94 -2.93 6.33 -14.09
N ILE A 95 -4.17 6.70 -13.72
CA ILE A 95 -4.71 6.44 -12.38
C ILE A 95 -4.78 4.93 -12.12
N CYS A 96 -5.36 4.16 -13.04
CA CYS A 96 -5.54 2.71 -12.83
C CYS A 96 -4.23 1.93 -12.82
N ARG A 97 -3.20 2.40 -13.54
CA ARG A 97 -1.96 1.65 -13.73
C ARG A 97 -0.85 2.00 -12.75
N GLU A 98 -0.74 3.28 -12.35
CA GLU A 98 0.47 3.78 -11.68
C GLU A 98 0.19 4.55 -10.37
N LEU A 99 -1.06 4.94 -10.10
CA LEU A 99 -1.40 5.83 -8.97
C LEU A 99 -2.38 5.23 -7.96
N ALA A 100 -3.27 4.34 -8.38
CA ALA A 100 -4.29 3.76 -7.49
C ALA A 100 -3.78 2.54 -6.67
N PRO A 101 -3.16 1.52 -7.27
CA PRO A 101 -2.45 0.45 -6.55
C PRO A 101 -0.96 0.74 -6.34
#